data_AF-A0A950ESX1-F1
#
_entry.id   AF-A0A950ESX1-F1
#
_cell.length_a   1.000
_cell.length_b   1.000
_cell.length_c   1.000
_cell.angle_alpha   90.00
_cell.angle_beta   90.00
_cell.angle_gamma   90.00
#
_symmetry.space_group_name_H-M   'P 1'
#
loop_
_entity.id
_entity.type
_entity.pdbx_description
1 polymer ?
#
loop_
_entity_poly.entity_id
_entity_poly.type
_entity_poly.pdbx_seq_one_letter_code
_entity_poly.pdbx_strand_id
1 'polypeptide(L)'
;YDAIVKGDASTSTLSAYQGRVEKSWIRTDLYAARNFHQGFDAGRLAGLFNVSLGMITGGRGFGVHDRLPGKAGYERMEKLVDYFGRDVPGFERPVYDNKLTFNRLDDVFRSGTSHDEDSPNHLHVADTNICATRCASEFGNPCQYFCPAAVYEMVPAAAGAPPITKDGFADSGKRLQINFANCVHCKTCDIMDPYQIIDWVPPEGGGGPVYTGL
;
A
#
# COMPACT_ATOMS: atom_id res chain seq x y z
N TYR A 1 -26.60 -9.49 14.53
CA TYR A 1 -27.37 -10.16 15.61
C TYR A 1 -28.58 -10.88 15.04
N ASP A 2 -29.45 -10.20 14.28
CA ASP A 2 -30.66 -10.80 13.69
C ASP A 2 -30.40 -12.08 12.88
N ALA A 3 -29.34 -12.11 12.07
CA ALA A 3 -28.91 -13.31 11.33
C ALA A 3 -28.57 -14.49 12.24
N ILE A 4 -27.88 -14.22 13.37
CA ILE A 4 -27.49 -15.23 14.35
C ILE A 4 -28.72 -15.74 15.10
N VAL A 5 -29.62 -14.85 15.52
CA VAL A 5 -30.88 -15.20 16.21
C VAL A 5 -31.80 -16.03 15.31
N LYS A 6 -31.89 -15.67 14.03
CA LYS A 6 -32.72 -16.39 13.05
C LYS A 6 -32.06 -17.66 12.51
N GLY A 7 -30.76 -17.87 12.78
CA GLY A 7 -29.99 -18.93 12.15
C GLY A 7 -29.94 -18.82 10.62
N ASP A 8 -30.00 -17.61 10.07
CA ASP A 8 -30.12 -17.34 8.65
C ASP A 8 -29.06 -16.34 8.17
N ALA A 9 -28.06 -16.85 7.46
CA ALA A 9 -26.98 -16.07 6.86
C ALA A 9 -27.21 -15.79 5.36
N SER A 10 -28.45 -15.91 4.87
CA SER A 10 -28.79 -15.57 3.49
C SER A 10 -28.56 -14.09 3.19
N THR A 11 -28.32 -13.79 1.90
CA THR A 11 -28.14 -12.42 1.40
C THR A 11 -29.30 -11.50 1.78
N SER A 12 -30.53 -12.01 1.78
CA SER A 12 -31.71 -11.22 2.16
C SER A 12 -31.63 -10.77 3.62
N THR A 13 -31.28 -11.68 4.53
CA THR A 13 -31.15 -11.36 5.96
C THR A 13 -29.92 -10.48 6.23
N LEU A 14 -28.81 -10.70 5.54
CA LEU A 14 -27.58 -9.89 5.70
C LEU A 14 -27.68 -8.50 5.05
N SER A 15 -28.48 -8.31 3.99
CA SER A 15 -28.61 -7.01 3.31
C SER A 15 -29.16 -5.90 4.21
N ALA A 16 -29.88 -6.26 5.27
CA ALA A 16 -30.36 -5.32 6.28
C ALA A 16 -29.23 -4.54 6.97
N TYR A 17 -28.01 -5.11 7.06
CA TYR A 17 -26.84 -4.42 7.61
C TYR A 17 -26.50 -3.16 6.81
N GLN A 18 -26.41 -3.28 5.49
CA GLN A 18 -26.09 -2.15 4.61
C GLN A 18 -27.13 -1.03 4.77
N GLY A 19 -28.42 -1.37 4.76
CA GLY A 19 -29.49 -0.39 4.94
C GLY A 19 -29.45 0.32 6.30
N ARG A 20 -28.95 -0.34 7.37
CA ARG A 20 -28.74 0.29 8.68
C ARG A 20 -27.56 1.25 8.67
N VAL A 21 -26.44 0.88 8.05
CA VAL A 21 -25.27 1.75 7.90
C VAL A 21 -25.65 3.00 7.09
N GLU A 22 -26.36 2.83 5.97
CA GLU A 22 -26.79 3.93 5.09
C GLU A 22 -27.75 4.92 5.78
N LYS A 23 -28.54 4.47 6.76
CA LYS A 23 -29.45 5.33 7.54
C LYS A 23 -28.82 5.86 8.83
N SER A 24 -27.60 5.45 9.16
CA SER A 24 -26.92 5.84 10.40
C SER A 24 -26.12 7.13 10.23
N TRP A 25 -25.68 7.69 11.36
CA TRP A 25 -24.77 8.83 11.38
C TRP A 25 -23.46 8.57 10.62
N ILE A 26 -23.01 7.31 10.51
CA ILE A 26 -21.80 6.92 9.76
C ILE A 26 -21.93 7.38 8.30
N ARG A 27 -23.09 7.15 7.67
CA ARG A 27 -23.34 7.59 6.30
C ARG A 27 -23.36 9.11 6.23
N THR A 28 -24.05 9.77 7.15
CA THR A 28 -24.13 11.24 7.18
C THR A 28 -22.74 11.87 7.26
N ASP A 29 -21.88 11.37 8.16
CA ASP A 29 -20.53 11.85 8.38
C ASP A 29 -19.62 11.61 7.16
N LEU A 30 -19.55 10.36 6.68
CA LEU A 30 -18.74 10.03 5.49
C LEU A 30 -19.23 10.75 4.22
N TYR A 31 -20.53 10.97 4.08
CA TYR A 31 -21.08 11.70 2.94
C TYR A 31 -20.68 13.18 2.95
N ALA A 32 -20.61 13.81 4.12
CA ALA A 32 -20.12 15.18 4.26
C ALA A 32 -18.61 15.31 3.94
N ALA A 33 -17.83 14.24 4.06
CA ALA A 33 -16.40 14.22 3.71
C ALA A 33 -16.08 13.66 2.31
N ARG A 34 -17.09 13.26 1.51
CA ARG A 34 -16.93 12.42 0.31
C ARG A 34 -15.99 12.95 -0.78
N ASN A 35 -15.80 14.28 -0.86
CA ASN A 35 -14.96 14.93 -1.86
C ASN A 35 -13.70 15.57 -1.25
N PHE A 36 -13.38 15.27 0.02
CA PHE A 36 -12.26 15.87 0.73
C PHE A 36 -10.92 15.52 0.05
N HIS A 37 -10.59 14.22 -0.03
CA HIS A 37 -9.30 13.78 -0.58
C HIS A 37 -9.17 14.07 -2.08
N GLN A 38 -10.22 13.81 -2.86
CA GLN A 38 -10.23 14.01 -4.31
C GLN A 38 -10.07 15.49 -4.69
N GLY A 39 -10.47 16.43 -3.82
CA GLY A 39 -10.21 17.85 -4.03
C GLY A 39 -8.72 18.17 -4.18
N PHE A 40 -7.83 17.39 -3.55
CA PHE A 40 -6.39 17.59 -3.60
C PHE A 40 -5.71 16.97 -4.83
N ASP A 41 -6.43 16.23 -5.69
CA ASP A 41 -5.85 15.69 -6.93
C ASP A 41 -5.41 16.82 -7.89
N ALA A 42 -6.04 18.01 -7.80
CA ALA A 42 -5.64 19.21 -8.54
C ALA A 42 -4.56 20.06 -7.80
N GLY A 43 -3.97 19.53 -6.74
CA GLY A 43 -2.95 20.18 -5.92
C GLY A 43 -3.49 20.84 -4.65
N ARG A 44 -2.56 21.24 -3.78
CA ARG A 44 -2.84 21.73 -2.42
C ARG A 44 -3.83 22.91 -2.39
N LEU A 45 -3.63 23.93 -3.22
CA LEU A 45 -4.47 25.13 -3.19
C LEU A 45 -5.90 24.86 -3.67
N ALA A 46 -6.04 24.11 -4.76
CA ALA A 46 -7.34 23.68 -5.27
C ALA A 46 -8.08 22.81 -4.24
N GLY A 47 -7.37 21.89 -3.59
CA GLY A 47 -7.92 21.05 -2.52
C GLY A 47 -8.39 21.84 -1.32
N LEU A 48 -7.61 22.81 -0.84
CA LEU A 48 -8.01 23.69 0.27
C LEU A 48 -9.29 24.46 -0.07
N PHE A 49 -9.37 25.04 -1.26
CA PHE A 49 -10.58 25.75 -1.69
C PHE A 49 -11.79 24.81 -1.80
N ASN A 50 -11.59 23.61 -2.37
CA ASN A 50 -12.64 22.60 -2.46
C ASN A 50 -13.18 22.20 -1.08
N VAL A 51 -12.28 21.97 -0.11
CA VAL A 51 -12.66 21.60 1.26
C VAL A 51 -13.40 22.73 1.95
N SER A 52 -12.92 23.97 1.84
CA SER A 52 -13.60 25.14 2.42
C SER A 52 -15.01 25.29 1.88
N LEU A 53 -15.20 25.15 0.57
CA LEU A 53 -16.53 25.15 -0.03
C LEU A 53 -17.35 23.91 0.35
N GLY A 54 -16.69 22.77 0.55
CA GLY A 54 -17.28 21.53 1.06
C GLY A 54 -17.96 21.72 2.41
N MET A 55 -17.36 22.48 3.33
CA MET A 55 -17.97 22.77 4.64
C MET A 55 -19.30 23.52 4.54
N ILE A 56 -19.45 24.40 3.54
CA ILE A 56 -20.68 25.18 3.30
C ILE A 56 -21.71 24.37 2.51
N THR A 57 -21.26 23.48 1.62
CA THR A 57 -22.10 22.75 0.66
C THR A 57 -22.47 21.33 1.10
N GLY A 58 -22.20 20.96 2.35
CA GLY A 58 -22.47 19.60 2.86
C GLY A 58 -21.61 18.54 2.15
N GLY A 59 -20.33 18.84 1.93
CA GLY A 59 -19.35 17.92 1.36
C GLY A 59 -19.24 17.90 -0.16
N ARG A 60 -20.02 18.74 -0.86
CA ARG A 60 -20.03 18.76 -2.33
C ARG A 60 -18.78 19.43 -2.93
N GLY A 61 -18.21 20.42 -2.24
CA GLY A 61 -17.03 21.15 -2.71
C GLY A 61 -17.37 22.06 -3.88
N PHE A 62 -16.55 22.08 -4.94
CA PHE A 62 -16.78 22.86 -6.17
C PHE A 62 -18.16 22.67 -6.84
N GLY A 63 -18.93 21.65 -6.46
CA GLY A 63 -20.33 21.53 -6.87
C GLY A 63 -20.56 20.91 -8.24
N VAL A 64 -19.51 20.74 -9.05
CA VAL A 64 -19.59 20.21 -10.43
C VAL A 64 -20.13 18.78 -10.46
N HIS A 65 -19.64 17.92 -9.58
CA HIS A 65 -20.11 16.55 -9.42
C HIS A 65 -20.55 16.34 -7.97
N ASP A 66 -21.56 15.48 -7.77
CA ASP A 66 -21.95 15.10 -6.42
C ASP A 66 -20.83 14.30 -5.74
N ARG A 67 -20.20 13.36 -6.45
CA ARG A 67 -19.05 12.59 -5.98
C ARG A 67 -17.91 12.65 -7.00
N LEU A 68 -16.73 13.05 -6.53
CA LEU A 68 -15.51 13.02 -7.34
C LEU A 68 -14.97 11.59 -7.44
N PRO A 69 -14.51 11.14 -8.63
CA PRO A 69 -13.92 9.82 -8.78
C PRO A 69 -12.58 9.75 -8.05
N GLY A 70 -12.29 8.59 -7.45
CA GLY A 70 -10.96 8.28 -6.94
C GLY A 70 -10.20 7.38 -7.91
N LYS A 71 -8.88 7.45 -7.90
CA LYS A 71 -7.98 6.48 -8.55
C LYS A 71 -7.44 5.50 -7.51
N ALA A 72 -7.02 4.31 -7.91
CA ALA A 72 -6.33 3.39 -7.00
C ALA A 72 -4.97 3.96 -6.56
N GLY A 73 -4.40 3.45 -5.47
CA GLY A 73 -3.11 3.92 -4.95
C GLY A 73 -1.97 3.67 -5.94
N TYR A 74 -1.81 2.42 -6.40
CA TYR A 74 -0.77 2.01 -7.35
C TYR A 74 -0.84 2.76 -8.70
N GLU A 75 -2.05 3.13 -9.17
CA GLU A 75 -2.24 3.90 -10.41
C GLU A 75 -1.71 5.33 -10.34
N ARG A 76 -1.43 5.84 -9.13
CA ARG A 76 -0.81 7.17 -8.95
C ARG A 76 0.71 7.13 -9.04
N MET A 77 1.32 5.95 -9.15
CA MET A 77 2.76 5.85 -9.31
C MET A 77 3.15 6.09 -10.76
N GLU A 78 4.06 7.04 -10.98
CA GLU A 78 4.60 7.32 -12.30
C GLU A 78 5.88 6.50 -12.52
N LYS A 79 6.15 6.16 -13.79
CA LYS A 79 7.42 5.54 -14.14
C LYS A 79 8.55 6.56 -13.93
N LEU A 80 9.73 6.07 -13.58
CA LEU A 80 10.92 6.91 -13.37
C LEU A 80 11.21 7.80 -14.58
N VAL A 81 11.05 7.27 -15.79
CA VAL A 81 11.27 8.01 -17.03
C VAL A 81 10.23 9.08 -17.32
N ASP A 82 8.99 8.88 -16.87
CA ASP A 82 7.91 9.86 -17.05
C ASP A 82 8.09 11.03 -16.06
N TYR A 83 8.58 10.73 -14.85
CA TYR A 83 8.79 11.73 -13.80
C TYR A 83 10.11 12.50 -13.92
N PHE A 84 11.23 11.80 -14.14
CA PHE A 84 12.58 12.39 -14.19
C PHE A 84 13.11 12.60 -15.61
N GLY A 85 12.46 12.03 -16.63
CA GLY A 85 13.03 11.97 -17.98
C GLY A 85 14.14 10.91 -18.08
N ARG A 86 15.14 11.16 -18.94
CA ARG A 86 16.25 10.21 -19.17
C ARG A 86 17.32 10.22 -18.08
N ASP A 87 17.35 11.26 -17.25
CA ASP A 87 18.36 11.43 -16.20
C ASP A 87 17.71 11.15 -14.84
N VAL A 88 17.60 9.87 -14.50
CA VAL A 88 17.03 9.44 -13.22
C VAL A 88 18.11 9.60 -12.14
N PRO A 89 17.92 10.49 -11.14
CA PRO A 89 18.90 10.68 -10.10
C PRO A 89 19.04 9.42 -9.24
N GLY A 90 20.25 9.17 -8.75
CA GLY A 90 20.46 8.16 -7.71
C GLY A 90 19.70 8.52 -6.44
N PHE A 91 19.20 7.51 -5.73
CA PHE A 91 18.57 7.70 -4.42
C PHE A 91 19.62 7.52 -3.31
N GLU A 92 19.91 8.59 -2.58
CA GLU A 92 20.71 8.52 -1.36
C GLU A 92 19.81 8.26 -0.16
N ARG A 93 20.14 7.24 0.65
CA ARG A 93 19.43 7.00 1.91
C ARG A 93 19.72 8.15 2.88
N PRO A 94 18.71 8.65 3.60
CA PRO A 94 18.93 9.70 4.59
C PRO A 94 19.87 9.21 5.69
N VAL A 95 20.67 10.11 6.24
CA VAL A 95 21.49 9.85 7.42
C VAL A 95 20.61 9.93 8.66
N TYR A 96 20.67 8.91 9.51
CA TYR A 96 19.90 8.83 10.74
C TYR A 96 20.77 9.21 11.95
N ASP A 97 20.23 10.02 12.86
CA ASP A 97 20.93 10.52 14.05
C ASP A 97 20.69 9.67 15.31
N ASN A 98 19.81 8.67 15.23
CA ASN A 98 19.35 7.81 16.32
C ASN A 98 18.83 8.59 17.54
N LYS A 99 18.36 9.83 17.33
CA LYS A 99 17.77 10.71 18.37
C LYS A 99 16.40 11.21 17.96
N LEU A 100 16.32 11.87 16.81
CA LEU A 100 15.08 12.36 16.21
C LEU A 100 14.69 11.53 14.98
N THR A 101 15.68 10.91 14.34
CA THR A 101 15.54 10.10 13.13
C THR A 101 16.19 8.74 13.38
N PHE A 102 15.45 7.68 13.06
CA PHE A 102 15.87 6.30 13.28
C PHE A 102 15.87 5.55 11.96
N ASN A 103 16.71 4.53 11.87
CA ASN A 103 16.70 3.68 10.69
C ASN A 103 15.48 2.75 10.74
N ARG A 104 15.10 2.21 9.57
CA ARG A 104 13.91 1.36 9.44
C ARG A 104 13.97 0.07 10.28
N LEU A 105 15.15 -0.49 10.53
CA LEU A 105 15.29 -1.72 11.33
C LEU A 105 15.09 -1.45 12.83
N ASP A 106 15.46 -0.27 13.32
CA ASP A 106 15.15 0.15 14.69
C ASP A 106 13.62 0.21 14.90
N ASP A 107 12.88 0.70 13.90
CA ASP A 107 11.42 0.78 13.94
C ASP A 107 10.78 -0.62 13.89
N VAL A 108 11.30 -1.53 13.07
CA VAL A 108 10.88 -2.94 13.04
C VAL A 108 11.09 -3.58 14.41
N PHE A 109 12.25 -3.41 15.02
CA PHE A 109 12.52 -3.91 16.37
C PHE A 109 11.54 -3.34 17.39
N ARG A 110 11.28 -2.03 17.36
CA ARG A 110 10.33 -1.36 18.28
C ARG A 110 8.88 -1.76 18.06
N SER A 111 8.51 -2.20 16.86
CA SER A 111 7.17 -2.73 16.60
C SER A 111 6.91 -4.06 17.31
N GLY A 112 7.96 -4.73 17.81
CA GLY A 112 7.90 -6.05 18.40
C GLY A 112 7.46 -7.14 17.42
N THR A 113 7.44 -6.84 16.11
CA THR A 113 6.97 -7.79 15.11
C THR A 113 7.87 -9.02 15.04
N SER A 114 7.25 -10.19 15.00
CA SER A 114 7.95 -11.46 14.85
C SER A 114 7.05 -12.49 14.20
N HIS A 115 7.66 -13.44 13.50
CA HIS A 115 7.00 -14.59 12.89
C HIS A 115 7.89 -15.80 13.09
N ASP A 116 7.32 -17.00 13.07
CA ASP A 116 8.11 -18.22 12.94
C ASP A 116 8.79 -18.23 11.56
N GLU A 117 10.12 -18.33 11.53
CA GLU A 117 10.91 -18.33 10.29
C GLU A 117 10.71 -19.60 9.47
N ASP A 118 10.28 -20.70 10.11
CA ASP A 118 9.93 -21.96 9.45
C ASP A 118 8.50 -21.94 8.88
N SER A 119 7.71 -20.90 9.17
CA SER A 119 6.37 -20.75 8.62
C SER A 119 6.41 -20.31 7.14
N PRO A 120 5.38 -20.65 6.34
CA PRO A 120 5.29 -20.20 4.97
C PRO A 120 5.27 -18.67 4.85
N ASN A 121 6.03 -18.14 3.89
CA ASN A 121 5.99 -16.71 3.56
C ASN A 121 4.56 -16.31 3.13
N HIS A 122 3.96 -15.38 3.86
CA HIS A 122 2.59 -14.88 3.65
C HIS A 122 2.49 -13.71 2.64
N LEU A 123 3.59 -13.40 1.96
CA LEU A 123 3.72 -12.36 0.94
C LEU A 123 4.08 -13.03 -0.38
N HIS A 124 3.06 -13.40 -1.14
CA HIS A 124 3.23 -14.14 -2.38
C HIS A 124 3.48 -13.18 -3.54
N VAL A 125 4.60 -13.34 -4.23
CA VAL A 125 4.91 -12.56 -5.44
C VAL A 125 4.73 -13.45 -6.66
N ALA A 126 3.70 -13.17 -7.46
CA ALA A 126 3.26 -14.04 -8.54
C ALA A 126 4.34 -14.26 -9.63
N ASP A 127 5.12 -13.22 -9.95
CA ASP A 127 6.28 -13.33 -10.85
C ASP A 127 7.45 -12.47 -10.36
N THR A 128 8.41 -13.12 -9.69
CA THR A 128 9.63 -12.44 -9.19
C THR A 128 10.55 -11.94 -10.31
N ASN A 129 10.39 -12.41 -11.56
CA ASN A 129 11.16 -11.90 -12.69
C ASN A 129 10.81 -10.44 -12.97
N ILE A 130 9.54 -10.04 -12.82
CA ILE A 130 9.11 -8.65 -12.96
C ILE A 130 9.88 -7.76 -11.99
N CYS A 131 10.14 -8.23 -10.77
CA CYS A 131 10.96 -7.51 -9.79
C CYS A 131 12.42 -7.35 -10.24
N ALA A 132 13.00 -8.37 -10.86
CA ALA A 132 14.39 -8.34 -11.33
C ALA A 132 14.59 -7.55 -12.64
N THR A 133 13.54 -7.38 -13.46
CA THR A 133 13.61 -6.75 -14.79
C THR A 133 12.75 -5.49 -14.87
N ARG A 134 11.48 -5.65 -15.24
CA ARG A 134 10.56 -4.58 -15.63
C ARG A 134 10.33 -3.57 -14.51
N CYS A 135 10.05 -4.03 -13.29
CA CYS A 135 9.82 -3.18 -12.13
C CYS A 135 11.09 -2.40 -11.71
N ALA A 136 12.27 -3.02 -11.86
CA ALA A 136 13.54 -2.35 -11.62
C ALA A 136 13.75 -1.21 -12.62
N SER A 137 13.43 -1.44 -13.90
CA SER A 137 13.59 -0.44 -14.97
C SER A 137 12.52 0.66 -14.96
N GLU A 138 11.24 0.31 -14.80
CA GLU A 138 10.12 1.27 -14.92
C GLU A 138 9.92 2.06 -13.62
N PHE A 139 10.07 1.43 -12.45
CA PHE A 139 9.72 2.02 -11.15
C PHE A 139 10.84 1.97 -10.10
N GLY A 140 12.00 1.36 -10.40
CA GLY A 140 13.11 1.28 -9.45
C GLY A 140 12.85 0.38 -8.24
N ASN A 141 11.97 -0.62 -8.37
CA ASN A 141 11.53 -1.49 -7.26
C ASN A 141 10.96 -0.71 -6.05
N PRO A 142 9.79 -0.07 -6.21
CA PRO A 142 9.21 0.84 -5.22
C PRO A 142 8.89 0.16 -3.89
N CYS A 143 8.74 -1.16 -3.88
CA CYS A 143 8.51 -1.96 -2.67
C CYS A 143 9.62 -1.84 -1.63
N GLN A 144 10.85 -1.51 -2.03
CA GLN A 144 11.95 -1.22 -1.11
C GLN A 144 11.74 0.09 -0.34
N TYR A 145 10.89 1.00 -0.82
CA TYR A 145 10.69 2.34 -0.27
C TYR A 145 9.35 2.50 0.44
N PHE A 146 8.25 2.07 -0.17
CA PHE A 146 6.93 2.18 0.47
C PHE A 146 6.72 1.17 1.60
N CYS A 147 7.50 0.08 1.64
CA CYS A 147 7.38 -0.90 2.71
C CYS A 147 7.94 -0.28 4.00
N PRO A 148 7.11 -0.16 5.06
CA PRO A 148 7.56 0.45 6.29
C PRO A 148 8.54 -0.43 7.09
N ALA A 149 8.68 -1.71 6.73
CA ALA A 149 9.31 -2.72 7.58
C ALA A 149 10.47 -3.50 6.92
N ALA A 150 11.08 -2.95 5.86
CA ALA A 150 12.26 -3.55 5.21
C ALA A 150 12.06 -5.02 4.75
N VAL A 151 10.83 -5.37 4.39
CA VAL A 151 10.46 -6.72 3.98
C VAL A 151 11.04 -7.06 2.61
N TYR A 152 11.04 -6.12 1.68
CA TYR A 152 11.51 -6.34 0.31
C TYR A 152 12.90 -5.75 0.12
N GLU A 153 13.82 -6.56 -0.38
CA GLU A 153 15.18 -6.15 -0.71
C GLU A 153 15.61 -6.76 -2.04
N MET A 154 16.29 -5.97 -2.87
CA MET A 154 16.91 -6.46 -4.11
C MET A 154 18.39 -6.78 -3.84
N VAL A 155 18.69 -8.06 -3.64
CA VAL A 155 20.05 -8.56 -3.35
C VAL A 155 20.75 -9.04 -4.62
N PRO A 156 22.09 -9.06 -4.69
CA PRO A 156 22.80 -9.62 -5.84
C PRO A 156 22.33 -11.06 -6.17
N ALA A 157 22.15 -11.34 -7.46
CA ALA A 157 21.86 -12.71 -7.90
C ALA A 157 23.07 -13.63 -7.62
N ALA A 158 22.80 -14.92 -7.40
CA ALA A 158 23.87 -15.91 -7.21
C ALA A 158 24.78 -15.97 -8.44
N ALA A 159 26.08 -16.21 -8.21
CA ALA A 159 27.05 -16.37 -9.29
C ALA A 159 26.63 -17.51 -10.24
N GLY A 160 26.54 -17.22 -11.53
CA GLY A 160 26.12 -18.19 -12.55
C GLY A 160 24.60 -18.34 -12.71
N ALA A 161 23.79 -17.53 -12.04
CA ALA A 161 22.36 -17.45 -12.34
C ALA A 161 22.16 -17.03 -13.81
N PRO A 162 21.29 -17.73 -14.57
CA PRO A 162 21.02 -17.36 -15.95
C PRO A 162 20.38 -15.96 -16.01
N PRO A 163 20.78 -15.10 -16.96
CA PRO A 163 20.22 -13.77 -17.09
C PRO A 163 18.72 -13.86 -17.40
N ILE A 164 17.93 -13.08 -16.69
CA ILE A 164 16.49 -12.97 -16.92
C ILE A 164 16.25 -11.86 -17.94
N THR A 165 15.94 -12.24 -19.18
CA THR A 165 15.56 -11.31 -20.26
C THR A 165 14.07 -11.38 -20.60
N LYS A 166 13.28 -11.95 -19.68
CA LYS A 166 11.84 -12.07 -19.84
C LYS A 166 11.21 -10.68 -19.98
N ASP A 167 10.19 -10.59 -20.83
CA ASP A 167 9.35 -9.40 -21.01
C ASP A 167 10.04 -8.20 -21.70
N GLY A 168 11.21 -8.40 -22.31
CA GLY A 168 11.89 -7.38 -23.12
C GLY A 168 12.70 -6.35 -22.32
N PHE A 169 12.89 -6.58 -21.02
CA PHE A 169 13.68 -5.74 -20.13
C PHE A 169 15.02 -6.41 -19.80
N ALA A 170 16.05 -5.59 -19.58
CA ALA A 170 17.34 -6.09 -19.13
C ALA A 170 17.28 -6.57 -17.68
N ASP A 171 18.04 -7.61 -17.38
CA ASP A 171 18.25 -8.08 -16.01
C ASP A 171 19.00 -7.02 -15.19
N SER A 172 18.51 -6.71 -13.99
CA SER A 172 19.21 -5.84 -13.05
C SER A 172 20.42 -6.50 -12.37
N GLY A 173 20.62 -7.81 -12.55
CA GLY A 173 21.65 -8.59 -11.86
C GLY A 173 21.32 -8.84 -10.38
N LYS A 174 20.07 -8.59 -9.98
CA LYS A 174 19.56 -8.71 -8.62
C LYS A 174 18.36 -9.63 -8.58
N ARG A 175 18.11 -10.25 -7.42
CA ARG A 175 16.92 -11.03 -7.12
C ARG A 175 16.16 -10.42 -5.95
N LEU A 176 14.86 -10.66 -5.92
CA LEU A 176 14.04 -10.31 -4.78
C LEU A 176 14.36 -11.22 -3.58
N GLN A 177 14.57 -10.62 -2.41
CA GLN A 177 14.60 -11.26 -1.11
C GLN A 177 13.42 -10.73 -0.31
N ILE A 178 12.62 -11.64 0.28
CA ILE A 178 11.46 -11.30 1.10
C ILE A 178 11.74 -11.70 2.54
N ASN A 179 12.02 -10.72 3.39
CA ASN A 179 12.23 -10.84 4.83
C ASN A 179 10.87 -10.76 5.54
N PHE A 180 10.00 -11.74 5.30
CA PHE A 180 8.60 -11.72 5.75
C PHE A 180 8.44 -11.67 7.28
N ALA A 181 9.43 -12.14 8.03
CA ALA A 181 9.45 -12.06 9.49
C ALA A 181 9.36 -10.61 10.01
N ASN A 182 9.82 -9.63 9.22
CA ASN A 182 9.70 -8.21 9.56
C ASN A 182 8.31 -7.62 9.28
N CYS A 183 7.38 -8.33 8.63
CA CYS A 183 6.13 -7.76 8.18
C CYS A 183 5.29 -7.21 9.34
N VAL A 184 4.74 -6.00 9.19
CA VAL A 184 3.87 -5.36 10.21
C VAL A 184 2.40 -5.34 9.79
N HIS A 185 2.04 -6.13 8.77
CA HIS A 185 0.67 -6.35 8.28
C HIS A 185 -0.08 -5.08 7.81
N CYS A 186 0.66 -4.02 7.47
CA CYS A 186 0.09 -2.74 7.00
C CYS A 186 -0.67 -2.81 5.66
N LYS A 187 -0.49 -3.87 4.88
CA LYS A 187 -1.04 -4.08 3.52
C LYS A 187 -0.57 -3.11 2.43
N THR A 188 0.36 -2.21 2.71
CA THR A 188 0.85 -1.23 1.72
C THR A 188 1.37 -1.90 0.45
N CYS A 189 2.06 -3.03 0.55
CA CYS A 189 2.62 -3.72 -0.63
C CYS A 189 1.57 -4.31 -1.57
N ASP A 190 0.48 -4.84 -1.01
CA ASP A 190 -0.67 -5.35 -1.76
C ASP A 190 -1.40 -4.20 -2.49
N ILE A 191 -1.53 -3.04 -1.83
CA ILE A 191 -2.23 -1.87 -2.36
C ILE A 191 -1.40 -1.04 -3.37
N MET A 192 -0.09 -0.91 -3.16
CA MET A 192 0.75 0.08 -3.86
C MET A 192 1.69 -0.53 -4.90
N ASP A 193 1.78 -1.85 -5.02
CA ASP A 193 2.57 -2.47 -6.08
C ASP A 193 2.01 -2.09 -7.47
N PRO A 194 2.78 -1.41 -8.34
CA PRO A 194 2.32 -0.95 -9.66
C PRO A 194 1.90 -2.09 -10.59
N TYR A 195 2.34 -3.33 -10.35
CA TYR A 195 1.94 -4.48 -11.15
C TYR A 195 0.84 -5.33 -10.51
N GLN A 196 0.46 -5.06 -9.27
CA GLN A 196 -0.54 -5.82 -8.51
C GLN A 196 -0.24 -7.34 -8.50
N ILE A 197 1.03 -7.69 -8.28
CA ILE A 197 1.54 -9.09 -8.24
C ILE A 197 1.95 -9.55 -6.83
N ILE A 198 1.77 -8.71 -5.81
CA ILE A 198 2.01 -9.05 -4.40
C ILE A 198 0.67 -9.35 -3.74
N ASP A 199 0.44 -10.60 -3.37
CA ASP A 199 -0.74 -11.03 -2.61
C ASP A 199 -0.37 -11.22 -1.13
N TRP A 200 -1.00 -10.43 -0.26
CA TRP A 200 -0.86 -10.58 1.19
C TRP A 200 -1.93 -11.55 1.68
N VAL A 201 -1.51 -12.62 2.34
CA VAL A 201 -2.40 -13.53 3.04
C VAL A 201 -2.14 -13.48 4.55
N PRO A 202 -3.13 -13.81 5.41
CA PRO A 202 -2.86 -13.94 6.83
C PRO A 202 -1.77 -14.99 7.09
N PRO A 203 -0.72 -14.69 7.88
CA PRO A 203 0.22 -15.69 8.36
C PRO A 203 -0.41 -16.57 9.45
N GLU A 204 0.39 -17.49 10.00
CA GLU A 204 0.00 -18.24 11.18
C GLU A 204 -0.39 -17.32 12.36
N GLY A 205 -1.40 -17.75 13.11
CA GLY A 205 -1.96 -16.98 14.21
C GLY A 205 -0.92 -16.71 15.31
N GLY A 206 -0.79 -15.45 15.71
CA GLY A 206 0.18 -15.01 16.72
C GLY A 206 1.43 -14.38 16.13
N GLY A 207 1.70 -14.55 14.83
CA GLY A 207 2.72 -13.77 14.12
C GLY A 207 2.27 -12.34 13.83
N GLY A 208 3.22 -11.42 13.74
CA GLY A 208 2.99 -10.01 13.44
C GLY A 208 3.42 -9.06 14.57
N PRO A 209 3.01 -7.78 14.49
CA PRO A 209 3.44 -6.74 15.42
C PRO A 209 2.86 -6.90 16.83
N VAL A 210 3.63 -6.48 17.84
CA VAL A 210 3.23 -6.48 19.25
C VAL A 210 3.08 -5.04 19.74
N TYR A 211 1.95 -4.45 19.38
CA TYR A 211 1.63 -3.06 19.72
C TYR A 211 1.04 -2.95 21.13
N THR A 212 1.67 -2.14 21.99
CA THR A 212 1.20 -1.86 23.36
C THR A 212 0.80 -0.39 23.47
N GLY A 213 -0.50 -0.12 23.63
CA GLY A 213 -1.01 1.25 23.79
C GLY A 213 -0.83 2.15 22.57
N LEU A 214 -0.58 1.55 21.40
CA LEU A 214 -0.61 2.16 20.06
C LEU A 214 -2.02 2.11 19.49
#